data_AF-A0A1W9GXB5-F1
#
_entry.id   AF-A0A1W9GXB5-F1
#
_cell.length_a   1.000
_cell.length_b   1.000
_cell.length_c   1.000
_cell.angle_alpha   90.00
_cell.angle_beta   90.00
_cell.angle_gamma   90.00
#
_symmetry.space_group_name_H-M   'P 1'
#
loop_
_entity.id
_entity.type
_entity.pdbx_description
1 polymer ?
#
loop_
_entity_poly.entity_id
_entity_poly.type
_entity_poly.pdbx_seq_one_letter_code
_entity_poly.pdbx_strand_id
1 'polypeptide(L)'
;MRILVTPSFERIAKKLHKQQKTVLDEAVRSIAANSAVGEEKIGDLAGIRVYKFVLSGQVILLAYRILDQDTIKLLALGSHENFYRDLKRLSK
;
A
#
# COMPACT_ATOMS: atom_id res chain seq x y z
N MET A 1 -5.14 -2.43 15.53
CA MET A 1 -4.71 -1.82 14.26
C MET A 1 -5.90 -1.61 13.35
N ARG A 2 -6.38 -0.37 13.22
CA ARG A 2 -7.42 0.04 12.28
C ARG A 2 -6.84 0.29 10.89
N ILE A 3 -7.46 -0.28 9.87
CA ILE A 3 -7.00 -0.19 8.48
C ILE A 3 -8.05 0.56 7.66
N LEU A 4 -7.66 1.71 7.12
CA LEU A 4 -8.46 2.50 6.21
C LEU A 4 -7.98 2.25 4.78
N VAL A 5 -8.90 2.19 3.81
CA VAL A 5 -8.58 1.98 2.41
C VAL A 5 -9.13 3.10 1.55
N THR A 6 -8.41 3.49 0.51
CA THR A 6 -8.94 4.42 -0.50
C THR A 6 -9.80 3.67 -1.53
N PRO A 7 -10.74 4.36 -2.20
CA PRO A 7 -11.49 3.77 -3.32
C PRO A 7 -10.59 3.28 -4.45
N SER A 8 -9.47 3.96 -4.69
CA SER A 8 -8.47 3.57 -5.69
C SER A 8 -7.82 2.23 -5.36
N PHE A 9 -7.42 2.04 -4.10
CA PHE A 9 -6.91 0.76 -3.61
C PHE A 9 -7.97 -0.35 -3.72
N GLU A 10 -9.19 -0.07 -3.24
CA GLU A 10 -10.27 -1.06 -3.22
C GLU A 10 -10.62 -1.56 -4.63
N ARG A 11 -10.68 -0.68 -5.63
CA ARG A 11 -10.93 -1.07 -7.02
C ARG A 11 -9.89 -2.06 -7.55
N ILE A 12 -8.63 -1.92 -7.15
CA ILE A 12 -7.55 -2.80 -7.59
C ILE A 12 -7.60 -4.11 -6.80
N ALA A 13 -7.77 -4.05 -5.48
CA ALA A 13 -7.92 -5.22 -4.62
C ALA A 13 -9.11 -6.10 -5.03
N LYS A 14 -10.22 -5.51 -5.50
CA LYS A 14 -11.38 -6.23 -6.02
C LYS A 14 -11.07 -7.04 -7.28
N LYS A 15 -10.16 -6.56 -8.14
CA LYS A 15 -9.74 -7.23 -9.39
C LYS A 15 -8.77 -8.39 -9.17
N LEU A 16 -8.17 -8.52 -7.98
CA LEU A 16 -7.24 -9.59 -7.67
C LEU A 16 -7.93 -10.94 -7.57
N HIS A 17 -7.27 -11.99 -8.05
CA HIS A 17 -7.72 -13.37 -7.87
C HIS A 17 -7.57 -13.82 -6.41
N LYS A 18 -8.26 -14.91 -6.02
CA LYS A 18 -8.23 -15.44 -4.63
C LYS A 18 -6.80 -15.60 -4.07
N GLN A 19 -5.89 -16.20 -4.84
CA GLN A 19 -4.50 -16.40 -4.40
C GLN A 19 -3.76 -15.08 -4.17
N GLN A 20 -4.00 -14.09 -5.04
CA GLN A 20 -3.40 -12.77 -4.92
C GLN A 20 -3.95 -12.00 -3.71
N LYS A 21 -5.23 -12.18 -3.39
CA LYS A 21 -5.84 -11.61 -2.18
C LYS A 21 -5.20 -12.15 -0.92
N THR A 22 -4.85 -13.44 -0.87
CA THR A 22 -4.14 -14.03 0.28
C THR A 22 -2.81 -13.34 0.51
N VAL A 23 -1.99 -13.20 -0.52
CA VAL A 23 -0.68 -12.53 -0.43
C VAL A 23 -0.84 -11.05 -0.05
N LEU A 24 -1.87 -10.38 -0.59
CA LEU A 24 -2.18 -9.01 -0.18
C LEU A 24 -2.58 -8.92 1.29
N ASP A 25 -3.39 -9.87 1.79
CA ASP A 25 -3.77 -9.94 3.21
C ASP A 25 -2.55 -10.13 4.11
N GLU A 26 -1.62 -10.99 3.72
CA GLU A 26 -0.34 -11.19 4.43
C GLU A 26 0.53 -9.93 4.42
N ALA A 27 0.62 -9.23 3.30
CA ALA A 27 1.32 -7.95 3.20
C ALA A 27 0.69 -6.90 4.13
N VAL A 28 -0.63 -6.81 4.14
CA VAL A 28 -1.37 -5.89 5.02
C VAL A 28 -1.19 -6.26 6.50
N ARG A 29 -1.20 -7.55 6.84
CA ARG A 29 -0.88 -8.02 8.20
C ARG A 29 0.54 -7.68 8.61
N SER A 30 1.50 -7.79 7.70
CA SER A 30 2.90 -7.44 7.97
C SER A 30 3.05 -5.95 8.30
N ILE A 31 2.34 -5.08 7.56
CA ILE A 31 2.28 -3.65 7.86
C ILE A 31 1.50 -3.38 9.16
N ALA A 32 0.46 -4.16 9.44
CA ALA A 32 -0.33 -4.04 10.66
C ALA A 32 0.40 -4.56 11.91
N ALA A 33 1.37 -5.45 11.75
CA ALA A 33 2.25 -5.90 12.82
C ALA A 33 3.41 -4.93 13.03
N ASN A 34 3.96 -4.39 11.93
CA ASN A 34 5.03 -3.41 11.94
C ASN A 34 4.78 -2.34 10.89
N SER A 35 4.17 -1.22 11.31
CA SER A 35 3.91 -0.08 10.42
C SER A 35 5.19 0.60 9.92
N ALA A 36 6.34 0.29 10.52
CA ALA A 36 7.63 0.79 10.08
C ALA A 36 8.30 -0.07 8.99
N VAL A 37 7.70 -1.20 8.59
CA VAL A 37 8.27 -2.15 7.60
C VAL A 37 8.40 -1.57 6.19
N GLY A 38 7.65 -0.52 5.87
CA GLY A 38 7.70 0.14 4.57
C GLY A 38 8.76 1.25 4.54
N GLU A 39 9.31 1.48 3.35
CA GLU A 39 10.25 2.56 3.11
C GLU A 39 9.51 3.90 3.11
N GLU A 40 9.86 4.76 4.06
CA GLU A 40 9.35 6.12 4.13
C GLU A 40 9.89 6.94 2.95
N LYS A 41 8.98 7.60 2.23
CA LYS A 41 9.33 8.53 1.15
C LYS A 41 9.51 9.93 1.72
N ILE A 42 10.42 10.67 1.09
CA ILE A 42 10.78 12.05 1.42
C ILE A 42 10.28 13.01 0.33
N GLY A 43 10.31 14.33 0.58
CA GLY A 43 9.90 15.36 -0.38
C GLY A 43 8.39 15.44 -0.56
N ASP A 44 7.89 15.54 -1.80
CA ASP A 44 6.44 15.63 -2.11
C ASP A 44 5.59 14.45 -1.59
N LEU A 45 6.25 13.34 -1.26
CA LEU A 45 5.64 12.11 -0.75
C LEU A 45 5.96 11.88 0.74
N ALA A 46 6.46 12.89 1.44
CA ALA A 46 6.72 12.84 2.88
C ALA A 46 5.51 12.29 3.65
N GLY A 47 5.77 11.37 4.58
CA GLY A 47 4.76 10.69 5.37
C GLY A 47 4.05 9.52 4.66
N ILE A 48 4.35 9.24 3.39
CA ILE A 48 3.96 8.01 2.71
C ILE A 48 5.04 6.96 2.87
N ARG A 49 4.63 5.75 3.25
CA ARG A 49 5.47 4.55 3.26
C ARG A 49 5.10 3.64 2.11
N VAL A 50 6.10 3.00 1.51
CA VAL A 50 5.92 2.06 0.41
C VAL A 50 6.44 0.69 0.85
N TYR A 51 5.57 -0.30 0.84
CA TYR A 51 5.93 -1.70 1.07
C TYR A 51 5.97 -2.45 -0.25
N LYS A 52 7.10 -3.11 -0.52
CA LYS A 52 7.36 -3.87 -1.74
C LYS A 52 7.23 -5.36 -1.44
N PHE A 53 6.41 -6.07 -2.21
CA PHE A 53 6.24 -7.52 -2.09
C PHE A 53 6.01 -8.16 -3.45
N VAL A 54 6.16 -9.48 -3.53
CA VAL A 54 5.95 -10.24 -4.76
C VAL A 54 4.56 -10.85 -4.75
N LEU A 55 3.79 -10.58 -5.81
CA LEU A 55 2.46 -11.08 -6.03
C LEU A 55 2.44 -11.85 -7.35
N SER A 56 2.25 -13.18 -7.30
CA SER A 56 2.20 -14.03 -8.50
C SER A 56 3.39 -13.83 -9.46
N GLY A 57 4.61 -13.67 -8.93
CA GLY A 57 5.82 -13.46 -9.73
C GLY A 57 6.06 -12.01 -10.19
N GLN A 58 5.17 -11.07 -9.84
CA GLN A 58 5.34 -9.65 -10.13
C GLN A 58 5.63 -8.85 -8.87
N VAL A 59 6.55 -7.90 -8.96
CA VAL A 59 6.82 -6.96 -7.88
C VAL A 59 5.71 -5.92 -7.81
N ILE A 60 5.03 -5.86 -6.67
CA ILE A 60 3.96 -4.92 -6.37
C ILE A 60 4.40 -3.99 -5.24
N LEU A 61 3.98 -2.74 -5.35
CA LEU A 61 4.16 -1.69 -4.37
C LEU A 61 2.81 -1.37 -3.72
N LEU A 62 2.81 -1.30 -2.39
CA LEU A 62 1.69 -0.84 -1.58
C LEU A 62 2.08 0.45 -0.86
N ALA A 63 1.42 1.54 -1.21
CA ALA A 63 1.57 2.80 -0.50
C ALA A 63 0.58 2.88 0.64
N TYR A 64 1.06 3.31 1.80
CA TYR A 64 0.25 3.56 2.96
C TYR A 64 0.77 4.75 3.75
N ARG A 65 -0.09 5.35 4.58
CA ARG A 65 0.29 6.33 5.60
C ARG A 65 -0.06 5.80 6.97
N ILE A 66 0.73 6.18 7.95
CA ILE A 66 0.39 6.01 9.37
C ILE A 66 -0.36 7.28 9.76
N LEU A 67 -1.62 7.13 10.19
CA LEU A 67 -2.43 8.26 10.66
C LEU A 67 -2.30 8.43 12.17
N ASP A 68 -2.29 7.30 12.90
CA ASP A 68 -2.17 7.24 14.35
C ASP A 68 -1.36 6.00 14.74
N GLN A 69 -1.04 5.87 16.04
CA GLN A 69 -0.31 4.70 16.59
C GLN A 69 -0.98 3.36 16.23
N ASP A 70 -2.31 3.33 16.09
CA ASP A 70 -3.05 2.13 15.72
C ASP A 70 -3.74 2.23 14.34
N THR A 71 -3.60 3.33 13.60
CA THR A 71 -4.35 3.53 12.35
C THR A 71 -3.42 3.69 11.15
N ILE A 72 -3.59 2.81 10.16
CA ILE A 72 -2.93 2.92 8.85
C ILE A 72 -3.96 3.17 7.74
N LYS A 73 -3.57 3.94 6.73
CA LYS A 73 -4.38 4.21 5.53
C LYS A 73 -3.67 3.72 4.29
N LEU A 74 -4.22 2.69 3.65
CA LEU A 74 -3.77 2.16 2.37
C LEU A 74 -4.19 3.11 1.25
N LEU A 75 -3.22 3.69 0.55
CA LEU A 75 -3.42 4.73 -0.45
C LEU A 75 -3.56 4.17 -1.86
N ALA A 76 -2.64 3.29 -2.26
CA ALA A 76 -2.55 2.77 -3.62
C ALA A 76 -1.80 1.44 -3.65
N LEU A 77 -2.12 0.61 -4.64
CA LEU A 77 -1.46 -0.67 -4.90
C LEU A 77 -1.22 -0.81 -6.40
N GLY A 78 -0.01 -1.17 -6.82
CA GLY A 78 0.30 -1.35 -8.24
C GLY A 78 1.77 -1.64 -8.54
N SER A 79 2.10 -1.77 -9.82
CA SER A 79 3.47 -1.96 -10.31
C SER A 79 4.21 -0.62 -10.46
N HIS A 80 5.55 -0.67 -10.52
CA HIS A 80 6.46 0.49 -10.44
C HIS A 80 6.13 1.67 -11.37
N GLU A 81 5.75 1.44 -12.63
CA GLU A 81 5.72 2.48 -13.66
C GLU A 81 4.60 3.53 -13.47
N ASN A 82 3.39 3.09 -13.16
CA ASN A 82 2.25 4.00 -12.96
C ASN A 82 2.00 4.36 -11.48
N PHE A 83 2.60 3.62 -10.55
CA PHE A 83 2.35 3.78 -9.11
C PHE A 83 2.73 5.16 -8.59
N TYR A 84 3.93 5.65 -8.90
CA TYR A 84 4.38 6.95 -8.38
C TYR A 84 3.62 8.14 -8.96
N ARG A 85 3.15 8.03 -10.22
CA ARG A 85 2.37 9.09 -10.86
C ARG A 85 0.99 9.23 -10.19
N ASP A 86 0.32 8.12 -9.96
CA ASP A 86 -0.98 8.09 -9.26
C ASP A 86 -0.82 8.42 -7.77
N LEU A 87 0.29 8.03 -7.14
CA LEU A 87 0.63 8.40 -5.77
C LEU A 87 0.80 9.91 -5.59
N LYS A 88 1.54 10.58 -6.50
CA LYS A 88 1.69 12.04 -6.47
C LYS A 88 0.36 12.78 -6.61
N ARG A 89 -0.60 12.24 -7.38
CA ARG A 89 -1.95 12.81 -7.50
C ARG A 89 -2.76 12.72 -6.21
N LEU A 90 -2.49 11.71 -5.37
CA LEU A 90 -3.16 11.51 -4.08
C LEU A 90 -2.51 12.30 -2.92
N SER A 91 -1.28 12.79 -3.11
CA SER A 91 -0.54 13.59 -2.11
C SER A 91 -0.88 15.09 -2.18
N LYS A 92 -1.64 15.53 -3.19
CA LYS A 92 -2.02 16.92 -3.46
C LYS A 92 -3.45 17.18 -3.01
#